data_AF-A0A2M9CME8-F1
#
_entry.id   AF-A0A2M9CME8-F1
#
_cell.length_a   1.000
_cell.length_b   1.000
_cell.length_c   1.000
_cell.angle_alpha   90.00
_cell.angle_beta   90.00
_cell.angle_gamma   90.00
#
_symmetry.space_group_name_H-M   'P 1'
#
loop_
_entity.id
_entity.type
_entity.pdbx_description
1 polymer ?
#
loop_
_entity_poly.entity_id
_entity_poly.type
_entity_poly.pdbx_seq_one_letter_code
_entity_poly.pdbx_strand_id
1 'polypeptide(L)'
;MTPPEAPVVAAGALCWKLVEGRVRVLLVHRARRDDVSLPKGKLDPGETLPETAVREIREETGLKVALGAPLGTVDYSLPGGRRKVVHYWASQVDPDARSRFIPNDEISAVEWVSLRRARQLLTYPHDVSVVDRFAERIESGRARTFAIIALRHGKAVAHEDWDGADAERPLQARGQRQAESVARAIAAFRPRKLVSSTAVRCLETIAPLAERTALRVSRTDAISQDAYRPDGAGVETVVRKRLERATTAVLCSHGPVLPQIVTAVAIATNTPADALLRRAALLGTGEYAVLHVAADDPTSGLVGVEIHGPAL
;
A
#
# COMPACT_ATOMS: atom_id res chain seq x y z
N MET A 1 28.03 26.53 -6.72
CA MET A 1 27.70 25.09 -6.62
C MET A 1 26.29 24.91 -7.15
N THR A 2 26.12 24.15 -8.23
CA THR A 2 24.80 23.78 -8.73
C THR A 2 24.09 22.94 -7.67
N PRO A 3 22.82 23.21 -7.32
CA PRO A 3 22.10 22.39 -6.36
C PRO A 3 22.06 20.94 -6.84
N PRO A 4 22.17 19.95 -5.93
CA PRO A 4 22.11 18.54 -6.32
C PRO A 4 20.77 18.25 -7.01
N GLU A 5 20.84 17.57 -8.15
CA GLU A 5 19.67 17.19 -8.92
C GLU A 5 18.72 16.30 -8.09
N ALA A 6 17.41 16.53 -8.22
CA ALA A 6 16.41 15.76 -7.48
C ALA A 6 16.56 14.25 -7.76
N PRO A 7 16.40 13.39 -6.74
CA PRO A 7 16.59 11.95 -6.92
C PRO A 7 15.62 11.38 -7.94
N VAL A 8 16.06 10.38 -8.69
CA VAL A 8 15.15 9.54 -9.49
C VAL A 8 14.38 8.64 -8.53
N VAL A 9 13.07 8.79 -8.49
CA VAL A 9 12.20 7.96 -7.64
C VAL A 9 11.60 6.83 -8.47
N ALA A 10 11.56 5.64 -7.90
CA ALA A 10 11.10 4.42 -8.54
C ALA A 10 10.37 3.52 -7.54
N ALA A 11 9.56 2.61 -8.06
CA ALA A 11 8.82 1.65 -7.27
C ALA A 11 8.77 0.29 -7.97
N GLY A 12 8.71 -0.78 -7.19
CA GLY A 12 8.63 -2.15 -7.69
C GLY A 12 8.15 -3.13 -6.63
N ALA A 13 8.21 -4.42 -6.97
CA ALA A 13 7.80 -5.46 -6.02
C ALA A 13 8.62 -6.74 -6.18
N LEU A 14 8.90 -7.38 -5.05
CA LEU A 14 9.29 -8.78 -5.02
C LEU A 14 8.02 -9.62 -5.14
N CYS A 15 7.73 -10.06 -6.37
CA CYS A 15 6.62 -10.97 -6.65
C CYS A 15 7.01 -12.39 -6.23
N TRP A 16 6.16 -13.04 -5.45
CA TRP A 16 6.42 -14.38 -4.92
C TRP A 16 5.19 -15.28 -5.00
N LYS A 17 5.40 -16.60 -5.04
CA LYS A 17 4.33 -17.61 -4.99
C LYS A 17 4.81 -18.88 -4.30
N LEU A 18 3.87 -19.70 -3.85
CA LEU A 18 4.15 -21.06 -3.37
C LEU A 18 3.92 -22.05 -4.51
N VAL A 19 4.92 -22.88 -4.79
CA VAL A 19 4.81 -24.01 -5.72
C VAL A 19 5.22 -25.25 -4.93
N GLU A 20 4.30 -26.18 -4.73
CA GLU A 20 4.53 -27.41 -3.95
C GLU A 20 5.10 -27.09 -2.54
N GLY A 21 4.53 -26.07 -1.88
CA GLY A 21 4.97 -25.61 -0.55
C GLY A 21 6.29 -24.84 -0.54
N ARG A 22 6.96 -24.64 -1.69
CA ARG A 22 8.23 -23.93 -1.79
C ARG A 22 8.06 -22.53 -2.37
N VAL A 23 8.73 -21.56 -1.75
CA VAL A 23 8.73 -20.17 -2.20
C VAL A 23 9.49 -20.03 -3.51
N ARG A 24 8.85 -19.38 -4.49
CA ARG A 24 9.46 -18.89 -5.72
C ARG A 24 9.31 -17.38 -5.81
N VAL A 25 10.35 -16.69 -6.27
CA VAL A 25 10.37 -15.25 -6.51
C VAL A 25 10.63 -14.96 -7.98
N LEU A 26 10.06 -13.88 -8.49
CA LEU A 26 10.18 -13.48 -9.88
C LEU A 26 11.37 -12.55 -10.09
N LEU A 27 12.20 -12.87 -11.07
CA LEU A 27 13.26 -12.01 -11.58
C LEU A 27 12.96 -11.61 -13.02
N VAL A 28 13.51 -10.46 -13.43
CA VAL A 28 13.48 -10.00 -14.83
C VAL A 28 14.90 -9.88 -15.37
N HIS A 29 15.08 -10.32 -16.62
CA HIS A 29 16.32 -10.22 -17.38
C HIS A 29 16.20 -9.05 -18.37
N ARG A 30 17.11 -8.08 -18.31
CA ARG A 30 17.04 -6.84 -19.10
C ARG A 30 18.04 -6.83 -20.25
N ALA A 31 17.56 -6.98 -21.48
CA ALA A 31 18.38 -7.12 -22.68
C ALA A 31 19.32 -5.92 -22.89
N ARG A 32 18.80 -4.70 -22.79
CA ARG A 32 19.58 -3.45 -23.00
C ARG A 32 20.68 -3.21 -21.97
N ARG A 33 20.54 -3.78 -20.77
CA ARG A 33 21.46 -3.57 -19.64
C ARG A 33 22.38 -4.77 -19.38
N ASP A 34 22.03 -5.92 -19.94
CA ASP A 34 22.65 -7.23 -19.68
C ASP A 34 22.72 -7.52 -18.17
N ASP A 35 21.58 -7.35 -17.47
CA ASP A 35 21.48 -7.55 -16.03
C ASP A 35 20.20 -8.32 -15.63
N VAL A 36 20.23 -8.85 -14.40
CA VAL A 36 19.10 -9.50 -13.73
C VAL A 36 18.74 -8.70 -12.49
N SER A 37 17.47 -8.31 -12.38
CA SER A 37 17.00 -7.49 -11.26
C SER A 37 15.59 -7.88 -10.81
N LEU A 38 15.14 -7.28 -9.70
CA LEU A 38 13.72 -7.26 -9.36
C LEU A 38 12.97 -6.31 -10.30
N PRO A 39 11.70 -6.62 -10.63
CA PRO A 39 10.89 -5.75 -11.47
C PRO A 39 10.54 -4.43 -10.76
N LYS A 40 10.77 -3.31 -11.45
CA LYS A 40 10.65 -1.93 -10.96
C LYS A 40 10.85 -0.92 -12.08
N GLY A 41 10.19 0.22 -11.96
CA GLY A 41 10.48 1.36 -12.83
C GLY A 41 10.16 2.70 -12.19
N LYS A 42 10.20 3.75 -13.03
CA LYS A 42 10.24 5.13 -12.55
C LYS A 42 8.84 5.62 -12.21
N LEU A 43 8.78 6.47 -11.18
CA LEU A 43 7.59 7.22 -10.83
C LEU A 43 7.28 8.21 -11.97
N ASP A 44 6.10 8.09 -12.57
CA ASP A 44 5.64 9.03 -13.59
C ASP A 44 5.00 10.28 -12.95
N PRO A 45 4.95 11.42 -13.66
CA PRO A 45 4.30 12.63 -13.16
C PRO A 45 2.85 12.37 -12.73
N GLY A 46 2.52 12.70 -11.48
CA GLY A 46 1.17 12.56 -10.92
C GLY A 46 0.78 11.14 -10.49
N GLU A 47 1.70 10.18 -10.55
CA GLU A 47 1.53 8.86 -9.95
C GLU A 47 1.89 8.84 -8.46
N THR A 48 1.36 7.82 -7.77
CA THR A 48 1.80 7.45 -6.42
C THR A 48 2.72 6.24 -6.47
N LEU A 49 3.61 6.07 -5.48
CA LEU A 49 4.53 4.92 -5.46
C LEU A 49 3.82 3.55 -5.52
N PRO A 50 2.70 3.31 -4.81
CA PRO A 50 1.97 2.04 -4.94
C PRO A 50 1.39 1.82 -6.35
N GLU A 51 0.89 2.88 -7.00
CA GLU A 51 0.40 2.86 -8.39
C GLU A 51 1.53 2.52 -9.37
N THR A 52 2.67 3.20 -9.23
CA THR A 52 3.87 2.92 -10.02
C THR A 52 4.32 1.48 -9.87
N ALA A 53 4.41 0.95 -8.64
CA ALA A 53 4.83 -0.43 -8.43
C ALA A 53 3.94 -1.41 -9.20
N VAL A 54 2.60 -1.30 -9.09
CA VAL A 54 1.70 -2.24 -9.77
C VAL A 54 1.67 -2.05 -11.28
N ARG A 55 1.84 -0.82 -11.79
CA ARG A 55 1.99 -0.54 -13.22
C ARG A 55 3.24 -1.21 -13.77
N GLU A 56 4.38 -0.97 -13.15
CA GLU A 56 5.68 -1.50 -13.58
C GLU A 56 5.71 -3.04 -13.55
N ILE A 57 5.18 -3.66 -12.49
CA ILE A 57 5.02 -5.12 -12.47
C ILE A 57 4.18 -5.60 -13.66
N ARG A 58 3.09 -4.90 -13.98
CA ARG A 58 2.23 -5.28 -15.11
C ARG A 58 2.95 -5.11 -16.45
N GLU A 59 3.70 -4.04 -16.64
CA GLU A 59 4.43 -3.74 -17.88
C GLU A 59 5.58 -4.72 -18.11
N GLU A 60 6.41 -4.95 -17.09
CA GLU A 60 7.60 -5.81 -17.22
C GLU A 60 7.27 -7.31 -17.19
N THR A 61 6.16 -7.71 -16.57
CA THR A 61 5.90 -9.14 -16.29
C THR A 61 4.52 -9.63 -16.74
N GLY A 62 3.65 -8.73 -17.21
CA GLY A 62 2.26 -9.05 -17.54
C GLY A 62 1.41 -9.49 -16.34
N LEU A 63 1.94 -9.46 -15.11
CA LEU A 63 1.24 -9.91 -13.91
C LEU A 63 0.34 -8.82 -13.37
N LYS A 64 -0.86 -9.22 -12.99
CA LYS A 64 -1.80 -8.39 -12.23
C LYS A 64 -1.62 -8.71 -10.76
N VAL A 65 -0.95 -7.82 -10.02
CA VAL A 65 -0.61 -8.07 -8.61
C VAL A 65 -1.35 -7.19 -7.60
N ALA A 66 -1.30 -7.58 -6.32
CA ALA A 66 -1.68 -6.77 -5.17
C ALA A 66 -0.45 -6.57 -4.28
N LEU A 67 -0.25 -5.36 -3.77
CA LEU A 67 0.84 -5.09 -2.84
C LEU A 67 0.51 -5.61 -1.44
N GLY A 68 1.47 -6.31 -0.82
CA GLY A 68 1.49 -6.66 0.60
C GLY A 68 2.45 -5.75 1.37
N ALA A 69 3.04 -6.23 2.46
CA ALA A 69 3.91 -5.40 3.31
C ALA A 69 5.15 -4.84 2.59
N PRO A 70 5.60 -3.62 2.93
CA PRO A 70 6.73 -2.96 2.30
C PRO A 70 8.03 -3.68 2.60
N LEU A 71 8.86 -3.98 1.61
CA LEU A 71 10.22 -4.52 1.79
C LEU A 71 11.27 -3.44 1.94
N GLY A 72 10.85 -2.21 2.22
CA GLY A 72 11.70 -1.05 2.44
C GLY A 72 12.26 -0.45 1.16
N THR A 73 13.23 0.43 1.35
CA THR A 73 13.81 1.24 0.27
C THR A 73 15.24 0.81 -0.03
N VAL A 74 15.65 1.02 -1.27
CA VAL A 74 17.02 0.90 -1.75
C VAL A 74 17.46 2.26 -2.30
N ASP A 75 18.67 2.70 -1.95
CA ASP A 75 19.21 4.01 -2.31
C ASP A 75 20.62 3.86 -2.88
N TYR A 76 20.83 4.33 -4.11
CA TYR A 76 22.12 4.23 -4.79
C TYR A 76 22.32 5.34 -5.81
N SER A 77 23.58 5.59 -6.18
CA SER A 77 23.92 6.59 -7.19
C SER A 77 23.93 5.98 -8.59
N LEU A 78 23.31 6.69 -9.54
CA LEU A 78 23.42 6.39 -10.97
C LEU A 78 24.78 6.85 -11.53
N PRO A 79 25.19 6.35 -12.71
CA PRO A 79 26.25 6.99 -13.48
C PRO A 79 25.96 8.49 -13.63
N GLY A 80 26.91 9.34 -13.26
CA GLY A 80 26.71 10.80 -13.18
C GLY A 80 26.37 11.34 -11.79
N GLY A 81 26.30 10.49 -10.75
CA GLY A 81 26.19 10.90 -9.35
C GLY A 81 24.77 11.24 -8.88
N ARG A 82 23.79 11.27 -9.79
CA ARG A 82 22.37 11.46 -9.43
C ARG A 82 21.87 10.28 -8.59
N ARG A 83 21.26 10.56 -7.44
CA ARG A 83 20.67 9.53 -6.57
C ARG A 83 19.45 8.88 -7.22
N LYS A 84 19.26 7.59 -6.96
CA LYS A 84 18.07 6.83 -7.28
C LYS A 84 17.56 6.11 -6.04
N VAL A 85 16.26 6.27 -5.78
CA VAL A 85 15.56 5.71 -4.62
C VAL A 85 14.46 4.78 -5.15
N VAL A 86 14.48 3.51 -4.74
CA VAL A 86 13.50 2.51 -5.14
C VAL A 86 12.76 1.98 -3.92
N HIS A 87 11.44 2.06 -3.94
CA HIS A 87 10.57 1.47 -2.92
C HIS A 87 10.08 0.10 -3.37
N TYR A 88 10.21 -0.91 -2.52
CA TYR A 88 9.77 -2.27 -2.81
C TYR A 88 8.68 -2.75 -1.87
N TRP A 89 7.76 -3.54 -2.42
CA TRP A 89 6.75 -4.28 -1.67
C TRP A 89 6.88 -5.79 -1.90
N ALA A 90 6.47 -6.59 -0.93
CA ALA A 90 6.20 -8.00 -1.19
C ALA A 90 4.87 -8.12 -1.94
N SER A 91 4.78 -8.99 -2.93
CA SER A 91 3.54 -9.23 -3.64
C SER A 91 3.30 -10.71 -3.88
N GLN A 92 2.26 -11.25 -3.24
CA GLN A 92 1.89 -12.65 -3.43
C GLN A 92 1.10 -12.80 -4.74
N VAL A 93 1.56 -13.72 -5.58
CA VAL A 93 0.96 -14.07 -6.85
C VAL A 93 0.30 -15.44 -6.71
N ASP A 94 -0.88 -15.58 -7.30
CA ASP A 94 -1.56 -16.87 -7.41
C ASP A 94 -0.64 -17.88 -8.13
N PRO A 95 -0.42 -19.10 -7.58
CA PRO A 95 0.40 -20.12 -8.22
C PRO A 95 0.04 -20.38 -9.69
N ASP A 96 -1.26 -20.30 -10.01
CA ASP A 96 -1.85 -20.56 -11.32
C ASP A 96 -1.93 -19.30 -12.20
N ALA A 97 -1.54 -18.14 -11.69
CA ALA A 97 -1.48 -16.92 -12.49
C ALA A 97 -0.50 -17.11 -13.64
N ARG A 98 -1.05 -17.09 -14.85
CA ARG A 98 -0.26 -17.06 -16.08
C ARG A 98 0.21 -15.63 -16.32
N SER A 99 1.53 -15.44 -16.34
CA SER A 99 2.13 -14.23 -16.87
C SER A 99 1.72 -14.08 -18.35
N ARG A 100 1.26 -12.88 -18.71
CA ARG A 100 1.00 -12.49 -20.12
C ARG A 100 2.21 -11.77 -20.72
N PHE A 101 3.38 -11.95 -20.11
CA PHE A 101 4.61 -11.32 -20.55
C PHE A 101 4.94 -11.72 -21.99
N ILE A 102 5.32 -10.73 -22.77
CA ILE A 102 5.88 -10.90 -24.10
C ILE A 102 7.24 -10.20 -24.06
N PRO A 103 8.34 -10.91 -24.36
CA PRO A 103 9.66 -10.30 -24.48
C PRO A 103 9.63 -9.05 -25.36
N ASN A 104 10.32 -8.01 -24.91
CA ASN A 104 10.46 -6.75 -25.63
C ASN A 104 11.90 -6.24 -25.50
N ASP A 105 12.19 -5.09 -26.08
CA ASP A 105 13.55 -4.53 -26.07
C ASP A 105 14.09 -4.22 -24.66
N GLU A 106 13.22 -4.06 -23.66
CA GLU A 106 13.62 -3.78 -22.29
C GLU A 106 13.81 -5.06 -21.47
N ILE A 107 12.83 -5.96 -21.49
CA ILE A 107 12.84 -7.23 -20.75
C ILE A 107 12.87 -8.38 -21.74
N SER A 108 13.93 -9.19 -21.71
CA SER A 108 14.08 -10.38 -22.57
C SER A 108 13.42 -11.62 -21.99
N ALA A 109 13.40 -11.75 -20.66
CA ALA A 109 12.85 -12.91 -19.99
C ALA A 109 12.39 -12.61 -18.56
N VAL A 110 11.47 -13.42 -18.07
CA VAL A 110 11.06 -13.46 -16.66
C VAL A 110 11.24 -14.87 -16.11
N GLU A 111 11.74 -14.99 -14.89
CA GLU A 111 12.12 -16.28 -14.31
C GLU A 111 11.65 -16.41 -12.86
N TRP A 112 10.98 -17.53 -12.54
CA TRP A 112 10.59 -17.88 -11.17
C TRP A 112 11.65 -18.77 -10.53
N VAL A 113 12.36 -18.27 -9.52
CA VAL A 113 13.50 -18.98 -8.90
C VAL A 113 13.33 -19.14 -7.38
N SER A 114 14.11 -20.01 -6.74
CA SER A 114 14.15 -20.05 -5.27
C SER A 114 14.84 -18.81 -4.70
N LEU A 115 14.61 -18.49 -3.42
CA LEU A 115 15.32 -17.41 -2.71
C LEU A 115 16.85 -17.55 -2.83
N ARG A 116 17.37 -18.77 -2.59
CA ARG A 116 18.81 -19.05 -2.74
C ARG A 116 19.32 -18.75 -4.15
N ARG A 117 18.56 -19.12 -5.18
CA ARG A 117 18.96 -18.88 -6.57
C ARG A 117 18.84 -17.41 -6.94
N ALA A 118 17.84 -16.69 -6.42
CA ALA A 118 17.71 -15.25 -6.61
C ALA A 118 18.94 -14.50 -6.10
N ARG A 119 19.43 -14.83 -4.90
CA ARG A 119 20.67 -14.24 -4.35
C ARG A 119 21.90 -14.45 -5.25
N GLN A 120 21.94 -15.53 -6.02
CA GLN A 120 23.05 -15.84 -6.93
C GLN A 120 22.91 -15.18 -8.30
N LEU A 121 21.68 -14.98 -8.77
CA LEU A 121 21.41 -14.46 -10.11
C LEU A 121 21.35 -12.94 -10.15
N LEU A 122 20.87 -12.28 -9.10
CA LEU A 122 20.73 -10.83 -9.06
C LEU A 122 22.08 -10.14 -9.27
N THR A 123 22.13 -9.25 -10.26
CA THR A 123 23.35 -8.51 -10.61
C THR A 123 23.72 -7.49 -9.52
N TYR A 124 22.74 -6.97 -8.81
CA TYR A 124 22.94 -5.86 -7.87
C TYR A 124 22.80 -6.28 -6.40
N PRO A 125 23.80 -5.96 -5.54
CA PRO A 125 23.71 -6.26 -4.10
C PRO A 125 22.50 -5.66 -3.40
N HIS A 126 22.02 -4.51 -3.88
CA HIS A 126 20.87 -3.86 -3.29
C HIS A 126 19.55 -4.62 -3.54
N ASP A 127 19.40 -5.31 -4.66
CA ASP A 127 18.25 -6.18 -4.90
C ASP A 127 18.34 -7.45 -4.03
N VAL A 128 19.56 -7.96 -3.79
CA VAL A 128 19.79 -9.06 -2.84
C VAL A 128 19.30 -8.67 -1.44
N SER A 129 19.55 -7.42 -1.00
CA SER A 129 19.03 -6.94 0.30
C SER A 129 17.49 -6.97 0.41
N VAL A 130 16.77 -6.82 -0.71
CA VAL A 130 15.30 -6.92 -0.75
C VAL A 130 14.86 -8.38 -0.64
N VAL A 131 15.57 -9.30 -1.31
CA VAL A 131 15.35 -10.75 -1.18
C VAL A 131 15.62 -11.23 0.24
N ASP A 132 16.65 -10.70 0.89
CA ASP A 132 17.04 -11.08 2.26
C ASP A 132 15.98 -10.65 3.28
N ARG A 133 15.53 -9.38 3.20
CA ARG A 133 14.40 -8.89 4.01
C ARG A 133 13.12 -9.71 3.80
N PHE A 134 12.89 -10.22 2.59
CA PHE A 134 11.74 -11.10 2.32
C PHE A 134 11.95 -12.52 2.85
N ALA A 135 13.17 -13.06 2.80
CA ALA A 135 13.50 -14.36 3.38
C ALA A 135 13.24 -14.37 4.89
N GLU A 136 13.62 -13.32 5.61
CA GLU A 136 13.32 -13.14 7.04
C GLU A 136 11.80 -13.19 7.33
N ARG A 137 10.97 -12.65 6.42
CA ARG A 137 9.50 -12.73 6.54
C ARG A 137 8.95 -14.13 6.32
N ILE A 138 9.57 -14.91 5.44
CA ILE A 138 9.20 -16.31 5.24
C ILE A 138 9.57 -17.12 6.48
N GLU A 139 10.78 -16.94 6.99
CA GLU A 139 11.29 -17.65 8.17
C GLU A 139 10.47 -17.36 9.43
N SER A 140 10.03 -16.12 9.60
CA SER A 140 9.14 -15.71 10.70
C SER A 140 7.66 -16.04 10.48
N GLY A 141 7.27 -16.61 9.33
CA GLY A 141 5.86 -16.93 9.03
C GLY A 141 4.97 -15.69 8.76
N ARG A 142 5.57 -14.55 8.41
CA ARG A 142 4.90 -13.24 8.29
C ARG A 142 4.89 -12.68 6.86
N ALA A 143 5.13 -13.53 5.86
CA ALA A 143 5.17 -13.11 4.46
C ALA A 143 3.78 -12.89 3.83
N ARG A 144 2.78 -13.70 4.20
CA ARG A 144 1.39 -13.47 3.79
C ARG A 144 0.80 -12.37 4.64
N THR A 145 0.29 -11.34 3.98
CA THR A 145 -0.27 -10.17 4.65
C THR A 145 -1.59 -9.74 4.04
N PHE A 146 -2.44 -9.16 4.88
CA PHE A 146 -3.57 -8.32 4.48
C PHE A 146 -3.43 -6.98 5.20
N ALA A 147 -4.22 -5.97 4.81
CA ALA A 147 -4.09 -4.65 5.44
C ALA A 147 -5.40 -4.06 5.95
N ILE A 148 -5.32 -3.34 7.07
CA ILE A 148 -6.33 -2.36 7.46
C ILE A 148 -5.83 -0.99 7.02
N ILE A 149 -6.57 -0.37 6.08
CA ILE A 149 -6.21 0.92 5.51
C ILE A 149 -7.09 1.99 6.15
N ALA A 150 -6.50 2.83 6.98
CA ALA A 150 -7.17 3.98 7.58
C ALA A 150 -7.04 5.18 6.63
N LEU A 151 -8.16 5.69 6.12
CA LEU A 151 -8.20 6.79 5.16
C LEU A 151 -8.88 8.00 5.79
N ARG A 152 -8.19 9.14 5.84
CA ARG A 152 -8.85 10.41 6.19
C ARG A 152 -9.58 10.95 4.96
N HIS A 153 -10.81 11.46 5.17
CA HIS A 153 -11.52 12.16 4.10
C HIS A 153 -10.66 13.29 3.49
N GLY A 154 -10.90 13.58 2.21
CA GLY A 154 -10.29 14.69 1.50
C GLY A 154 -10.68 16.06 2.08
N LYS A 155 -10.04 17.12 1.60
CA LYS A 155 -10.37 18.48 2.03
C LYS A 155 -11.85 18.78 1.70
N ALA A 156 -12.62 19.10 2.73
CA ALA A 156 -14.03 19.50 2.64
C ALA A 156 -14.19 21.02 2.66
N VAL A 157 -15.37 21.50 2.26
CA VAL A 157 -15.81 22.89 2.45
C VAL A 157 -15.61 23.28 3.92
N ALA A 158 -15.14 24.50 4.20
CA ALA A 158 -14.91 24.95 5.57
C ALA A 158 -16.22 24.96 6.36
N HIS A 159 -16.14 24.83 7.68
CA HIS A 159 -17.34 24.83 8.52
C HIS A 159 -18.05 26.18 8.51
N GLU A 160 -17.28 27.28 8.47
CA GLU A 160 -17.78 28.66 8.37
C GLU A 160 -18.49 28.98 7.04
N ASP A 161 -18.21 28.21 5.99
CA ASP A 161 -18.76 28.40 4.64
C ASP A 161 -19.91 27.42 4.34
N TRP A 162 -20.51 26.80 5.36
CA TRP A 162 -21.55 25.78 5.21
C TRP A 162 -22.74 26.00 6.14
N ASP A 163 -23.90 26.24 5.53
CA ASP A 163 -25.15 26.54 6.27
C ASP A 163 -25.93 25.29 6.73
N GLY A 164 -25.51 24.09 6.31
CA GLY A 164 -26.18 22.82 6.62
C GLY A 164 -25.58 22.06 7.82
N ALA A 165 -26.01 20.82 8.02
CA ALA A 165 -25.42 19.97 9.06
C ALA A 165 -23.96 19.62 8.71
N ASP A 166 -23.08 19.52 9.72
CA ASP A 166 -21.65 19.25 9.49
C ASP A 166 -21.42 17.94 8.71
N ALA A 167 -22.24 16.92 8.99
CA ALA A 167 -22.22 15.63 8.32
C ALA A 167 -22.46 15.71 6.80
N GLU A 168 -23.16 16.76 6.36
CA GLU A 168 -23.56 16.96 4.96
C GLU A 168 -22.51 17.74 4.15
N ARG A 169 -21.47 18.27 4.82
CA ARG A 169 -20.40 19.03 4.16
C ARG A 169 -19.72 18.20 3.06
N PRO A 170 -19.72 18.67 1.80
CA PRO A 170 -19.07 17.98 0.69
C PRO A 170 -17.57 18.27 0.63
N LEU A 171 -16.88 17.52 -0.22
CA LEU A 171 -15.53 17.82 -0.66
C LEU A 171 -15.50 19.09 -1.51
N GLN A 172 -14.47 19.92 -1.29
CA GLN A 172 -14.13 20.98 -2.24
C GLN A 172 -13.35 20.39 -3.43
N ALA A 173 -13.13 21.19 -4.48
CA ALA A 173 -12.40 20.75 -5.68
C ALA A 173 -11.02 20.13 -5.39
N ARG A 174 -10.29 20.66 -4.39
CA ARG A 174 -9.04 20.04 -3.92
C ARG A 174 -9.29 18.64 -3.34
N GLY A 175 -10.32 18.47 -2.51
CA GLY A 175 -10.67 17.18 -1.91
C GLY A 175 -11.06 16.14 -2.95
N GLN A 176 -11.77 16.54 -4.01
CA GLN A 176 -12.11 15.66 -5.13
C GLN A 176 -10.84 15.15 -5.85
N ARG A 177 -9.87 16.02 -6.13
CA ARG A 177 -8.57 15.61 -6.70
C ARG A 177 -7.79 14.68 -5.77
N GLN A 178 -7.84 14.95 -4.46
CA GLN A 178 -7.22 14.06 -3.47
C GLN A 178 -7.87 12.68 -3.48
N ALA A 179 -9.21 12.61 -3.54
CA ALA A 179 -9.97 11.36 -3.59
C ALA A 179 -9.58 10.50 -4.80
N GLU A 180 -9.49 11.10 -6.00
CA GLU A 180 -9.03 10.41 -7.21
C GLU A 180 -7.59 9.88 -7.08
N SER A 181 -6.70 10.71 -6.54
CA SER A 181 -5.29 10.35 -6.36
C SER A 181 -5.13 9.16 -5.40
N VAL A 182 -5.75 9.22 -4.22
CA VAL A 182 -5.66 8.12 -3.24
C VAL A 182 -6.42 6.87 -3.68
N ALA A 183 -7.49 7.01 -4.48
CA ALA A 183 -8.20 5.85 -5.01
C ALA A 183 -7.31 5.00 -5.93
N ARG A 184 -6.48 5.62 -6.76
CA ARG A 184 -5.48 4.92 -7.59
C ARG A 184 -4.45 4.20 -6.72
N ALA A 185 -3.92 4.90 -5.72
CA ALA A 185 -2.92 4.35 -4.81
C ALA A 185 -3.44 3.19 -3.96
N ILE A 186 -4.63 3.34 -3.35
CA ILE A 186 -5.23 2.31 -2.48
C ILE A 186 -5.65 1.08 -3.31
N ALA A 187 -6.06 1.26 -4.57
CA ALA A 187 -6.40 0.14 -5.45
C ALA A 187 -5.22 -0.84 -5.67
N ALA A 188 -3.97 -0.36 -5.55
CA ALA A 188 -2.77 -1.20 -5.64
C ALA A 188 -2.72 -2.31 -4.56
N PHE A 189 -3.38 -2.11 -3.41
CA PHE A 189 -3.48 -3.08 -2.32
C PHE A 189 -4.68 -4.04 -2.47
N ARG A 190 -5.49 -3.89 -3.53
CA ARG A 190 -6.70 -4.67 -3.83
C ARG A 190 -7.59 -4.93 -2.61
N PRO A 191 -8.16 -3.87 -2.00
CA PRO A 191 -9.10 -4.07 -0.91
C PRO A 191 -10.26 -4.96 -1.35
N ARG A 192 -10.83 -5.69 -0.40
CA ARG A 192 -12.03 -6.53 -0.58
C ARG A 192 -13.23 -5.97 0.17
N LYS A 193 -13.00 -5.00 1.05
CA LYS A 193 -14.05 -4.35 1.83
C LYS A 193 -13.81 -2.85 1.92
N LEU A 194 -14.85 -2.08 1.63
CA LEU A 194 -14.89 -0.64 1.85
C LEU A 194 -15.89 -0.34 2.97
N VAL A 195 -15.45 0.41 3.97
CA VAL A 195 -16.28 0.93 5.06
C VAL A 195 -16.04 2.42 5.16
N SER A 196 -17.10 3.18 5.31
CA SER A 196 -17.01 4.63 5.45
C SER A 196 -17.90 5.13 6.58
N SER A 197 -17.49 6.22 7.21
CA SER A 197 -18.42 7.08 7.95
C SER A 197 -19.59 7.48 7.05
N THR A 198 -20.72 7.76 7.67
CA THR A 198 -21.95 8.24 7.03
C THR A 198 -21.83 9.66 6.47
N ALA A 199 -20.83 10.46 6.89
CA ALA A 199 -20.64 11.84 6.43
C ALA A 199 -20.36 11.93 4.92
N VAL A 200 -20.95 12.94 4.25
CA VAL A 200 -20.88 13.15 2.80
C VAL A 200 -19.44 13.23 2.32
N ARG A 201 -18.58 14.05 2.92
CA ARG A 201 -17.14 14.11 2.59
C ARG A 201 -16.41 12.76 2.66
N CYS A 202 -16.77 11.87 3.59
CA CYS A 202 -16.17 10.53 3.67
C CYS A 202 -16.67 9.64 2.52
N LEU A 203 -17.97 9.70 2.21
CA LEU A 203 -18.57 8.97 1.10
C LEU A 203 -18.00 9.43 -0.26
N GLU A 204 -17.87 10.73 -0.48
CA GLU A 204 -17.26 11.29 -1.68
C GLU A 204 -15.77 10.95 -1.79
N THR A 205 -15.03 10.89 -0.67
CA THR A 205 -13.61 10.51 -0.71
C THR A 205 -13.41 9.08 -1.16
N ILE A 206 -14.26 8.15 -0.69
CA ILE A 206 -14.11 6.72 -1.00
C ILE A 206 -14.79 6.32 -2.32
N ALA A 207 -15.66 7.18 -2.89
CA ALA A 207 -16.43 6.87 -4.09
C ALA A 207 -15.56 6.51 -5.32
N PRO A 208 -14.49 7.26 -5.67
CA PRO A 208 -13.63 6.87 -6.80
C PRO A 208 -12.97 5.50 -6.61
N LEU A 209 -12.63 5.14 -5.37
CA LEU A 209 -12.10 3.81 -5.06
C LEU A 209 -13.16 2.72 -5.23
N ALA A 210 -14.40 2.98 -4.79
CA ALA A 210 -15.52 2.07 -4.94
C ALA A 210 -15.80 1.76 -6.41
N GLU A 211 -15.79 2.78 -7.27
CA GLU A 211 -15.94 2.63 -8.72
C GLU A 211 -14.80 1.79 -9.32
N ARG A 212 -13.55 2.15 -9.04
CA ARG A 212 -12.36 1.44 -9.55
C ARG A 212 -12.30 -0.02 -9.14
N THR A 213 -12.80 -0.35 -7.95
CA THR A 213 -12.78 -1.71 -7.40
C THR A 213 -14.09 -2.48 -7.60
N ALA A 214 -15.13 -1.82 -8.12
CA ALA A 214 -16.50 -2.33 -8.19
C ALA A 214 -17.04 -2.85 -6.84
N LEU A 215 -16.58 -2.26 -5.72
CA LEU A 215 -16.98 -2.66 -4.37
C LEU A 215 -18.07 -1.75 -3.82
N ARG A 216 -19.04 -2.34 -3.11
CA ARG A 216 -20.03 -1.57 -2.34
C ARG A 216 -19.42 -1.01 -1.07
N VAL A 217 -19.69 0.26 -0.79
CA VAL A 217 -19.32 0.94 0.45
C VAL A 217 -20.33 0.60 1.55
N SER A 218 -19.88 0.01 2.65
CA SER A 218 -20.70 -0.12 3.85
C SER A 218 -20.60 1.13 4.71
N ARG A 219 -21.73 1.77 4.95
CA ARG A 219 -21.83 2.97 5.79
C ARG A 219 -22.04 2.56 7.24
N THR A 220 -21.43 3.26 8.19
CA THR A 220 -21.66 3.04 9.62
C THR A 220 -21.33 4.28 10.43
N ASP A 221 -22.15 4.55 11.45
CA ASP A 221 -21.91 5.62 12.41
C ASP A 221 -20.77 5.29 13.37
N ALA A 222 -20.43 4.00 13.54
CA ALA A 222 -19.39 3.54 14.46
C ALA A 222 -17.98 4.07 14.17
N ILE A 223 -17.74 4.60 12.96
CA ILE A 223 -16.50 5.32 12.59
C ILE A 223 -16.78 6.76 12.14
N SER A 224 -17.93 7.31 12.52
CA SER A 224 -18.29 8.71 12.29
C SER A 224 -17.79 9.59 13.43
N GLN A 225 -17.49 10.86 13.12
CA GLN A 225 -17.18 11.84 14.15
C GLN A 225 -18.43 12.25 14.96
N ASP A 226 -19.63 12.18 14.37
CA ASP A 226 -20.86 12.64 15.03
C ASP A 226 -21.31 11.65 16.11
N ALA A 227 -20.92 10.38 15.96
CA ALA A 227 -21.09 9.32 16.95
C ALA A 227 -19.76 9.01 17.68
N TYR A 228 -18.81 9.96 17.70
CA TYR A 228 -17.53 9.78 18.36
C TYR A 228 -17.73 9.53 19.86
N ARG A 229 -17.08 8.47 20.35
CA ARG A 229 -17.01 8.14 21.77
C ARG A 229 -15.55 7.99 22.17
N PRO A 230 -15.08 8.62 23.25
CA PRO A 230 -13.69 8.50 23.69
C PRO A 230 -13.23 7.05 23.93
N ASP A 231 -14.15 6.18 24.35
CA ASP A 231 -13.89 4.75 24.60
C ASP A 231 -13.57 3.93 23.33
N GLY A 232 -13.95 4.42 22.14
CA GLY A 232 -13.67 3.76 20.87
C GLY A 232 -14.39 2.42 20.65
N ALA A 233 -15.37 2.03 21.48
CA ALA A 233 -15.95 0.68 21.47
C ALA A 233 -16.59 0.30 20.11
N GLY A 234 -17.22 1.26 19.44
CA GLY A 234 -17.76 1.08 18.09
C GLY A 234 -16.66 0.86 17.05
N VAL A 235 -15.58 1.63 17.13
CA VAL A 235 -14.41 1.53 16.24
C VAL A 235 -13.73 0.17 16.41
N GLU A 236 -13.51 -0.26 17.65
CA GLU A 236 -12.91 -1.56 17.97
C GLU A 236 -13.72 -2.70 17.35
N THR A 237 -15.04 -2.66 17.47
CA THR A 237 -15.93 -3.66 16.86
C THR A 237 -15.78 -3.72 15.33
N VAL A 238 -15.68 -2.55 14.67
CA VAL A 238 -15.49 -2.47 13.22
C VAL A 238 -14.14 -3.07 12.83
N VAL A 239 -13.06 -2.70 13.53
CA VAL A 239 -11.68 -3.17 13.28
C VAL A 239 -11.57 -4.68 13.51
N ARG A 240 -12.00 -5.18 14.66
CA ARG A 240 -11.97 -6.61 15.01
C ARG A 240 -12.66 -7.46 13.94
N LYS A 241 -13.85 -7.05 13.49
CA LYS A 241 -14.58 -7.74 12.42
C LYS A 241 -13.82 -7.77 11.09
N ARG A 242 -12.92 -6.82 10.81
CA ARG A 242 -12.05 -6.86 9.61
C ARG A 242 -10.85 -7.79 9.82
N LEU A 243 -10.22 -7.73 10.99
CA LEU A 243 -9.11 -8.61 11.36
C LEU A 243 -9.52 -10.08 11.31
N GLU A 244 -10.67 -10.43 11.90
CA GLU A 244 -11.26 -11.80 11.88
C GLU A 244 -11.51 -12.33 10.46
N ARG A 245 -11.71 -11.44 9.47
CA ARG A 245 -11.92 -11.84 8.07
C ARG A 245 -10.63 -12.01 7.30
N ALA A 246 -9.49 -11.54 7.83
CA ALA A 246 -8.18 -11.59 7.19
C ALA A 246 -8.18 -11.08 5.73
N THR A 247 -8.96 -10.03 5.47
CA THR A 247 -9.06 -9.41 4.14
C THR A 247 -8.70 -7.95 4.19
N THR A 248 -7.98 -7.46 3.16
CA THR A 248 -7.66 -6.04 3.05
C THR A 248 -8.92 -5.19 3.03
N ALA A 249 -9.00 -4.21 3.94
CA ALA A 249 -10.17 -3.36 4.12
C ALA A 249 -9.77 -1.88 4.24
N VAL A 250 -10.60 -1.00 3.68
CA VAL A 250 -10.45 0.45 3.81
C VAL A 250 -11.51 1.00 4.74
N LEU A 251 -11.08 1.80 5.72
CA LEU A 251 -11.91 2.50 6.68
C LEU A 251 -11.74 4.01 6.45
N CYS A 252 -12.69 4.64 5.75
CA CYS A 252 -12.69 6.09 5.56
C CYS A 252 -13.39 6.81 6.71
N SER A 253 -12.68 7.73 7.36
CA SER A 253 -13.11 8.37 8.59
C SER A 253 -12.51 9.78 8.77
N HIS A 254 -12.55 10.29 10.00
CA HIS A 254 -12.28 11.67 10.37
C HIS A 254 -11.02 11.78 11.25
N GLY A 255 -10.42 12.97 11.29
CA GLY A 255 -9.23 13.25 12.11
C GLY A 255 -9.31 12.73 13.56
N PRO A 256 -10.40 13.01 14.31
CA PRO A 256 -10.53 12.54 15.69
C PRO A 256 -10.71 11.02 15.85
N VAL A 257 -11.24 10.33 14.83
CA VAL A 257 -11.57 8.90 14.89
C VAL A 257 -10.38 8.02 14.44
N LEU A 258 -9.53 8.52 13.54
CA LEU A 258 -8.39 7.77 13.01
C LEU A 258 -7.41 7.25 14.08
N PRO A 259 -7.09 8.01 15.14
CA PRO A 259 -6.31 7.48 16.26
C PRO A 259 -6.91 6.24 16.90
N GLN A 260 -8.25 6.15 17.01
CA GLN A 260 -8.93 4.99 17.56
C GLN A 260 -8.84 3.79 16.62
N ILE A 261 -8.95 4.01 15.29
CA ILE A 261 -8.78 2.95 14.29
C ILE A 261 -7.37 2.35 14.39
N VAL A 262 -6.34 3.21 14.38
CA VAL A 262 -4.94 2.76 14.43
C VAL A 262 -4.62 2.07 15.76
N THR A 263 -5.10 2.63 16.88
CA THR A 263 -4.92 2.04 18.20
C THR A 263 -5.61 0.69 18.32
N ALA A 264 -6.85 0.56 17.83
CA ALA A 264 -7.58 -0.71 17.87
C ALA A 264 -6.87 -1.79 17.06
N VAL A 265 -6.30 -1.46 15.90
CA VAL A 265 -5.49 -2.41 15.13
C VAL A 265 -4.25 -2.79 15.94
N ALA A 266 -3.50 -1.83 16.45
CA ALA A 266 -2.27 -2.09 17.17
C ALA A 266 -2.47 -2.95 18.43
N ILE A 267 -3.53 -2.70 19.21
CA ILE A 267 -3.89 -3.52 20.37
C ILE A 267 -4.21 -4.95 19.92
N ALA A 268 -5.09 -5.10 18.91
CA ALA A 268 -5.50 -6.42 18.43
C ALA A 268 -4.34 -7.24 17.83
N THR A 269 -3.30 -6.56 17.33
CA THR A 269 -2.11 -7.19 16.76
C THR A 269 -0.93 -7.21 17.74
N ASN A 270 -1.10 -6.89 19.03
CA ASN A 270 -0.01 -6.77 20.03
C ASN A 270 1.18 -5.90 19.58
N THR A 271 0.91 -4.84 18.82
CA THR A 271 1.95 -3.96 18.28
C THR A 271 2.26 -2.84 19.25
N PRO A 272 3.53 -2.68 19.67
CA PRO A 272 3.91 -1.61 20.57
C PRO A 272 3.77 -0.25 19.90
N ALA A 273 3.42 0.76 20.70
CA ALA A 273 3.30 2.13 20.21
C ALA A 273 4.69 2.73 19.93
N ASP A 274 4.97 3.05 18.67
CA ASP A 274 6.19 3.74 18.25
C ASP A 274 5.89 5.09 17.57
N ALA A 275 6.92 5.77 17.08
CA ALA A 275 6.77 7.05 16.39
C ALA A 275 6.00 6.93 15.07
N LEU A 276 6.16 5.82 14.35
CA LEU A 276 5.53 5.59 13.05
C LEU A 276 4.02 5.37 13.22
N LEU A 277 3.62 4.55 14.20
CA LEU A 277 2.22 4.31 14.53
C LEU A 277 1.53 5.58 15.02
N ARG A 278 2.21 6.41 15.82
CA ARG A 278 1.71 7.73 16.20
C ARG A 278 1.49 8.64 15.00
N ARG A 279 2.40 8.63 14.01
CA ARG A 279 2.21 9.39 12.76
C ARG A 279 1.07 8.84 11.91
N ALA A 280 0.87 7.51 11.89
CA ALA A 280 -0.22 6.85 11.19
C ALA A 280 -1.60 7.20 11.79
N ALA A 281 -1.65 7.52 13.08
CA ALA A 281 -2.86 8.01 13.75
C ALA A 281 -3.20 9.48 13.41
N LEU A 282 -2.23 10.28 12.99
CA LEU A 282 -2.36 11.72 12.77
C LEU A 282 -2.33 12.09 11.28
N LEU A 283 -3.21 11.45 10.49
CA LEU A 283 -3.30 11.66 9.04
C LEU A 283 -3.82 13.05 8.68
N GLY A 284 -3.21 13.69 7.69
CA GLY A 284 -3.72 14.88 7.00
C GLY A 284 -4.92 14.58 6.11
N THR A 285 -5.66 15.60 5.66
CA THR A 285 -6.82 15.40 4.77
C THR A 285 -6.40 14.76 3.45
N GLY A 286 -7.05 13.65 3.09
CA GLY A 286 -6.68 12.84 1.93
C GLY A 286 -5.40 12.03 2.12
N GLU A 287 -4.83 11.93 3.32
CA GLU A 287 -3.80 10.93 3.62
C GLU A 287 -4.42 9.60 4.06
N TYR A 288 -3.67 8.52 3.89
CA TYR A 288 -4.02 7.20 4.38
C TYR A 288 -2.83 6.48 5.00
N ALA A 289 -3.11 5.60 5.96
CA ALA A 289 -2.16 4.65 6.52
C ALA A 289 -2.52 3.23 6.12
N VAL A 290 -1.53 2.41 5.78
CA VAL A 290 -1.67 0.98 5.49
C VAL A 290 -1.03 0.20 6.63
N LEU A 291 -1.85 -0.50 7.41
CA LEU A 291 -1.42 -1.31 8.55
C LEU A 291 -1.40 -2.78 8.10
N HIS A 292 -0.22 -3.30 7.79
CA HIS A 292 -0.05 -4.67 7.28
C HIS A 292 -0.04 -5.68 8.43
N VAL A 293 -0.98 -6.61 8.39
CA VAL A 293 -1.18 -7.66 9.39
C VAL A 293 -0.76 -8.99 8.79
N ALA A 294 -0.04 -9.81 9.55
CA ALA A 294 0.29 -11.16 9.14
C ALA A 294 -1.00 -11.98 9.03
N ALA A 295 -1.23 -12.62 7.89
CA ALA A 295 -2.44 -13.40 7.65
C ALA A 295 -2.48 -14.68 8.49
N ASP A 296 -1.30 -15.25 8.76
CA ASP A 296 -1.15 -16.56 9.40
C ASP A 296 -1.06 -16.47 10.93
N ASP A 297 -0.59 -15.33 11.45
CA ASP A 297 -0.63 -15.00 12.87
C ASP A 297 -0.88 -13.49 13.07
N PRO A 298 -2.15 -13.05 13.07
CA PRO A 298 -2.50 -11.64 13.22
C PRO A 298 -2.05 -11.01 14.55
N THR A 299 -1.72 -11.82 15.56
CA THR A 299 -1.34 -11.36 16.90
C THR A 299 0.17 -11.16 17.04
N SER A 300 0.95 -11.45 15.99
CA SER A 300 2.43 -11.38 15.96
C SER A 300 3.03 -9.98 15.79
N GLY A 301 2.25 -8.92 15.97
CA GLY A 301 2.66 -7.57 15.60
C GLY A 301 2.31 -7.23 14.15
N LEU A 302 2.18 -5.93 13.85
CA LEU A 302 2.12 -5.45 12.47
C LEU A 302 3.42 -5.80 11.73
N VAL A 303 3.28 -6.25 10.48
CA VAL A 303 4.40 -6.59 9.59
C VAL A 303 5.03 -5.33 8.99
N GLY A 304 4.23 -4.28 8.85
CA GLY A 304 4.68 -2.97 8.37
C GLY A 304 3.58 -1.93 8.48
N VAL A 305 3.98 -0.67 8.59
CA VAL A 305 3.09 0.48 8.56
C VAL A 305 3.58 1.44 7.48
N GLU A 306 2.67 1.88 6.62
CA GLU A 306 2.97 2.86 5.57
C GLU A 306 2.02 4.03 5.68
N ILE A 307 2.50 5.22 5.29
CA ILE A 307 1.72 6.45 5.32
C ILE A 307 1.93 7.15 3.99
N HIS A 308 0.83 7.49 3.34
CA HIS A 308 0.84 8.06 2.01
C HIS A 308 -0.10 9.27 1.93
N GLY A 309 0.26 10.19 1.05
CA GLY A 309 -0.58 11.32 0.67
C GLY A 309 -0.94 11.28 -0.81
N PRO A 310 -1.84 12.16 -1.24
CA PRO A 310 -2.22 12.28 -2.64
C PRO A 310 -1.07 12.90 -3.44
N ALA A 311 -0.78 12.34 -4.61
CA ALA A 311 0.02 12.99 -5.65
C ALA A 311 -0.89 13.98 -6.39
N LEU A 312 -0.66 15.28 -6.21
CA LEU A 312 -1.44 16.40 -6.76
C LEU A 312 -0.59 17.27 -7.67
#